data_AF-A0A2S9FU69-F1
#
_entry.id   AF-A0A2S9FU69-F1
#
_cell.length_a   1.000
_cell.length_b   1.000
_cell.length_c   1.000
_cell.angle_alpha   90.00
_cell.angle_beta   90.00
_cell.angle_gamma   90.00
#
_symmetry.space_group_name_H-M   'P 1'
#
loop_
_entity.id
_entity.type
_entity.pdbx_description
1 polymer ?
#
loop_
_entity_poly.entity_id
_entity_poly.type
_entity_poly.pdbx_seq_one_letter_code
_entity_poly.pdbx_strand_id
1 'polypeptide(L)'
;VIDRTALGFDQLKPPGLAEIVALDGRGAPIGAADAETNRARTINLACGRGPVIGVAGAFVQTSVTTTVGDLLDGRPVPARPCRTEPIA
;
A
#
# COMPACT_ATOMS: atom_id res chain seq x y z
N VAL A 1 -30.05 -1.55 -5.62
CA VAL A 1 -30.05 -2.35 -4.36
C VAL A 1 -30.27 -1.39 -3.21
N ILE A 2 -31.31 -1.61 -2.40
CA ILE A 2 -31.56 -0.83 -1.17
C ILE A 2 -30.90 -1.59 -0.02
N ASP A 3 -30.13 -0.88 0.78
CA ASP A 3 -29.40 -1.39 1.92
C ASP A 3 -29.80 -0.63 3.18
N ARG A 4 -29.81 -1.29 4.34
CA ARG A 4 -29.99 -0.61 5.62
C ARG A 4 -28.63 -0.38 6.27
N THR A 5 -28.29 0.87 6.48
CA THR A 5 -27.04 1.28 7.12
C THR A 5 -26.96 0.80 8.58
N ALA A 6 -25.76 0.81 9.18
CA ALA A 6 -25.57 0.48 10.59
C ALA A 6 -26.36 1.40 11.55
N LEU A 7 -26.79 2.58 11.08
CA LEU A 7 -27.63 3.53 11.82
C LEU A 7 -29.13 3.34 11.57
N GLY A 8 -29.52 2.37 10.73
CA GLY A 8 -30.91 2.02 10.47
C GLY A 8 -31.57 2.75 9.30
N PHE A 9 -30.86 3.65 8.61
CA PHE A 9 -31.39 4.33 7.41
C PHE A 9 -31.34 3.44 6.18
N ASP A 10 -32.39 3.49 5.36
CA ASP A 10 -32.39 2.86 4.04
C ASP A 10 -31.63 3.75 3.05
N GLN A 11 -30.65 3.17 2.37
CA GLN A 11 -29.75 3.84 1.45
C GLN A 11 -29.67 3.06 0.13
N LEU A 12 -29.80 3.79 -0.97
CA LEU A 12 -29.51 3.26 -2.28
C LEU A 12 -27.99 3.16 -2.47
N LYS A 13 -27.50 1.95 -2.79
CA LYS A 13 -26.08 1.76 -3.14
C LYS A 13 -25.81 2.22 -4.58
N PRO A 14 -24.76 3.04 -4.82
CA PRO A 14 -24.38 3.42 -6.18
C PRO A 14 -23.84 2.21 -6.96
N PRO A 15 -23.91 2.23 -8.30
CA PRO A 15 -23.26 1.22 -9.13
C PRO A 15 -21.73 1.29 -9.00
N GLY A 16 -21.05 0.20 -9.35
CA GLY A 16 -19.59 0.11 -9.37
C GLY A 16 -19.09 -0.93 -10.37
N LEU A 17 -17.85 -0.77 -10.81
CA LEU A 17 -17.14 -1.72 -11.68
C LEU A 17 -15.98 -2.30 -10.89
N ALA A 18 -15.80 -3.62 -10.97
CA ALA A 18 -14.69 -4.29 -10.30
C ALA A 18 -13.40 -4.13 -11.09
N GLU A 19 -13.43 -4.48 -12.39
CA GLU A 19 -12.27 -4.44 -13.28
C GLU A 19 -12.71 -4.06 -14.70
N ILE A 20 -11.84 -3.35 -15.41
CA ILE A 20 -12.02 -2.96 -16.82
C ILE A 20 -10.68 -3.13 -17.52
N VAL A 21 -10.68 -3.81 -18.67
CA VAL A 21 -9.49 -4.04 -19.47
C VAL A 21 -9.76 -3.61 -20.92
N ALA A 22 -8.88 -2.76 -21.45
CA ALA A 22 -8.92 -2.41 -22.87
C ALA A 22 -8.35 -3.56 -23.72
N LEU A 23 -9.00 -3.86 -24.84
CA LEU A 23 -8.57 -4.89 -25.78
C LEU A 23 -8.08 -4.26 -27.09
N ASP A 24 -7.11 -4.90 -27.73
CA ASP A 24 -6.64 -4.55 -29.07
C ASP A 24 -7.58 -5.10 -30.17
N GLY A 25 -7.24 -4.85 -31.43
CA GLY A 25 -8.04 -5.31 -32.58
C GLY A 25 -8.12 -6.83 -32.75
N ARG A 26 -7.32 -7.61 -32.01
CA ARG A 26 -7.36 -9.08 -31.97
C ARG A 26 -8.07 -9.60 -30.71
N GLY A 27 -8.57 -8.71 -29.87
CA GLY A 27 -9.22 -9.06 -28.59
C GLY A 27 -8.23 -9.36 -27.46
N ALA A 28 -6.94 -9.02 -27.62
CA ALA A 28 -5.94 -9.24 -26.57
C ALA A 28 -5.87 -8.04 -25.60
N PRO A 29 -5.66 -8.25 -24.28
CA PRO A 29 -5.48 -7.18 -23.32
C PRO A 29 -4.32 -6.23 -23.63
N ILE A 30 -4.55 -4.93 -23.51
CA ILE A 30 -3.51 -3.90 -23.67
C ILE A 30 -2.93 -3.56 -22.29
N GLY A 31 -1.72 -4.02 -22.00
CA GLY A 31 -0.98 -3.62 -20.79
C GLY A 31 -1.73 -3.88 -19.48
N ALA A 32 -2.54 -4.95 -19.43
CA ALA A 32 -3.35 -5.26 -18.25
C ALA A 32 -2.46 -5.47 -17.02
N ALA A 33 -2.90 -4.89 -15.90
CA ALA A 33 -2.23 -5.11 -14.63
C ALA A 33 -2.51 -6.53 -14.12
N ASP A 34 -1.48 -7.17 -13.57
CA ASP A 34 -1.58 -8.43 -12.85
C ASP A 34 -1.53 -8.13 -11.35
N ALA A 35 -2.64 -8.38 -10.65
CA ALA A 35 -2.78 -8.02 -9.24
C ALA A 35 -1.88 -8.89 -8.34
N GLU A 36 -1.78 -10.18 -8.61
CA GLU A 36 -0.99 -11.15 -7.87
C GLU A 36 0.51 -10.83 -7.99
N THR A 37 0.98 -10.61 -9.22
CA THR A 37 2.38 -10.21 -9.49
C THR A 37 2.68 -8.86 -8.84
N ASN A 38 1.77 -7.89 -8.95
CA ASN A 38 1.98 -6.57 -8.35
C ASN A 38 1.96 -6.61 -6.82
N ARG A 39 1.11 -7.44 -6.20
CA ARG A 39 1.06 -7.61 -4.74
C ARG A 39 2.35 -8.19 -4.19
N ALA A 40 2.97 -9.14 -4.91
CA ALA A 40 4.25 -9.73 -4.53
C ALA A 40 5.46 -8.78 -4.72
N ARG A 41 5.30 -7.69 -5.48
CA ARG A 41 6.37 -6.75 -5.77
C ARG A 41 6.91 -6.10 -4.49
N THR A 42 8.22 -6.27 -4.27
CA THR A 42 8.93 -5.57 -3.18
C THR A 42 9.10 -4.09 -3.52
N ILE A 43 8.90 -3.25 -2.52
CA ILE A 43 9.09 -1.80 -2.56
C ILE A 43 9.97 -1.36 -1.39
N ASN A 44 10.74 -0.29 -1.62
CA ASN A 44 11.69 0.23 -0.65
C ASN A 44 11.62 1.75 -0.55
N LEU A 45 11.50 2.26 0.67
CA LEU A 45 11.80 3.64 1.03
C LEU A 45 13.19 3.66 1.66
N ALA A 46 14.16 4.19 0.91
CA ALA A 46 15.53 4.29 1.36
C ALA A 46 15.69 5.30 2.51
N CYS A 47 16.85 5.20 3.19
CA CYS A 47 17.31 6.19 4.15
C CYS A 47 17.22 7.62 3.59
N GLY A 48 16.81 8.57 4.42
CA GLY A 48 16.58 9.97 4.02
C GLY A 48 15.23 10.22 3.33
N ARG A 49 14.47 9.18 3.02
CA ARG A 49 13.08 9.26 2.53
C ARG A 49 12.09 8.51 3.43
N GLY A 50 12.58 7.62 4.28
CA GLY A 50 11.79 6.90 5.26
C GLY A 50 11.48 7.71 6.52
N PRO A 51 10.80 7.10 7.50
CA PRO A 51 10.52 7.73 8.79
C PRO A 51 11.78 8.14 9.55
N VAL A 52 11.64 9.13 10.44
CA VAL A 52 12.71 9.61 11.31
C VAL A 52 12.29 9.43 12.77
N ILE A 53 13.13 8.77 13.56
CA ILE A 53 12.94 8.64 15.01
C ILE A 53 13.73 9.76 15.69
N GLY A 54 13.05 10.64 16.41
CA GLY A 54 13.67 11.69 17.24
C GLY A 54 13.70 11.28 18.71
N VAL A 55 14.88 11.24 19.33
CA VAL A 55 15.04 10.86 20.75
C VAL A 55 16.32 11.47 21.32
N ALA A 56 16.23 12.06 22.52
CA ALA A 56 17.36 12.72 23.21
C ALA A 56 18.13 13.73 22.33
N GLY A 57 17.44 14.45 21.43
CA GLY A 57 18.06 15.39 20.49
C GLY A 57 18.77 14.74 19.30
N ALA A 58 18.81 13.41 19.21
CA ALA A 58 19.31 12.66 18.07
C ALA A 58 18.18 12.31 17.09
N PHE A 59 18.50 12.30 15.80
CA PHE A 59 17.59 11.92 14.71
C PHE A 59 18.11 10.66 14.02
N VAL A 60 17.36 9.57 14.12
CA VAL A 60 17.67 8.30 13.47
C VAL A 60 16.81 8.16 12.22
N GLN A 61 17.44 8.34 11.07
CA GLN A 61 16.84 8.01 9.78
C GLN A 61 16.59 6.51 9.70
N THR A 62 15.44 6.12 9.14
CA THR A 62 15.09 4.71 8.93
C THR A 62 14.80 4.44 7.45
N SER A 63 14.93 3.17 7.08
CA SER A 63 14.48 2.64 5.79
C SER A 63 13.31 1.69 6.01
N VAL A 64 12.50 1.50 4.99
CA VAL A 64 11.36 0.58 5.01
C VAL A 64 11.39 -0.25 3.75
N THR A 65 11.42 -1.57 3.89
CA THR A 65 11.27 -2.52 2.79
C THR A 65 10.08 -3.42 3.08
N THR A 66 9.16 -3.53 2.13
CA THR A 66 7.93 -4.33 2.26
C THR A 66 7.39 -4.72 0.88
N THR A 67 6.25 -5.41 0.80
CA THR A 67 5.55 -5.67 -0.47
C THR A 67 4.38 -4.70 -0.65
N VAL A 68 3.90 -4.57 -1.89
CA VAL A 68 2.65 -3.83 -2.16
C VAL A 68 1.47 -4.49 -1.43
N GLY A 69 1.43 -5.83 -1.41
CA GLY A 69 0.39 -6.59 -0.70
C GLY A 69 0.37 -6.29 0.80
N ASP A 70 1.53 -6.33 1.47
CA ASP A 70 1.65 -5.99 2.89
C ASP A 70 1.06 -4.62 3.23
N LEU A 71 1.33 -3.59 2.39
CA LEU A 71 0.76 -2.26 2.60
C LEU A 71 -0.75 -2.21 2.42
N LEU A 72 -1.28 -2.84 1.35
CA LEU A 72 -2.73 -2.86 1.08
C LEU A 72 -3.50 -3.63 2.15
N ASP A 73 -2.89 -4.67 2.73
CA ASP A 73 -3.49 -5.47 3.79
C ASP A 73 -3.36 -4.80 5.18
N GLY A 74 -2.67 -3.65 5.27
CA GLY A 74 -2.44 -2.95 6.54
C GLY A 74 -1.53 -3.70 7.51
N ARG A 75 -0.64 -4.56 7.01
CA ARG A 75 0.30 -5.32 7.86
C ARG A 75 1.33 -4.38 8.50
N PRO A 76 1.74 -4.63 9.76
CA PRO A 76 2.82 -3.87 10.38
C PRO A 76 4.10 -3.95 9.54
N VAL A 77 4.71 -2.79 9.26
CA VAL A 77 5.95 -2.71 8.48
C VAL A 77 7.10 -2.22 9.35
N PRO A 78 8.15 -3.02 9.59
CA PRO A 78 9.25 -2.63 10.45
C PRO A 78 10.14 -1.58 9.76
N ALA A 79 10.28 -0.42 10.39
CA ALA A 79 11.29 0.57 10.02
C ALA A 79 12.66 0.14 10.55
N ARG A 80 13.66 0.08 9.67
CA ARG A 80 15.03 -0.32 10.01
C ARG A 80 15.91 0.92 10.17
N PRO A 81 16.55 1.12 11.34
CA PRO A 81 17.54 2.18 11.51
C PRO A 81 18.63 2.10 10.44
N CYS A 82 18.95 3.25 9.85
CA CYS A 82 20.01 3.36 8.84
C CYS A 82 21.40 3.37 9.45
N ARG A 83 21.50 3.78 10.72
CA ARG A 83 22.71 3.67 11.55
C ARG A 83 22.55 2.55 12.55
N THR A 84 23.65 1.93 12.96
CA THR A 84 23.65 0.77 13.87
C THR A 84 24.17 1.10 15.26
N GLU A 85 24.75 2.28 15.44
CA GLU A 85 25.29 2.74 16.71
C GLU A 85 24.18 3.08 17.71
N PRO A 86 24.37 2.77 19.01
CA PRO A 86 23.48 3.22 20.07
C PRO A 86 23.35 4.74 20.13
N ILE A 87 22.27 5.19 20.76
CA ILE A 87 22.04 6.60 21.05
C ILE A 87 22.67 6.88 22.41
N ALA A 88 23.61 7.83 22.45
CA ALA A 88 24.28 8.28 23.67
C ALA A 88 23.41 9.22 24.49
#